data_AF-A0A552IHG5-F1
#
_entry.id   AF-A0A552IHG5-F1
#
_cell.length_a   1.000
_cell.length_b   1.000
_cell.length_c   1.000
_cell.angle_alpha   90.00
_cell.angle_beta   90.00
_cell.angle_gamma   90.00
#
_symmetry.space_group_name_H-M   'P 1'
#
loop_
_entity.id
_entity.type
_entity.pdbx_description
1 polymer ?
#
loop_
_entity_poly.entity_id
_entity_poly.type
_entity_poly.pdbx_seq_one_letter_code
_entity_poly.pdbx_strand_id
1 'polypeptide(L)' 'GIRFQLAQPELLLYYPDGQPFTSYNEERQRAETERQRAETERQRAETERQRAEAESQRAERLAAKLRELNINPEEI' A
#
# COMPACT_ATOMS: atom_id res chain seq x y z
N GLY A 1 13.32 -14.85 23.86
CA GLY A 1 12.70 -15.63 24.96
C GLY A 1 11.27 -15.17 25.16
N ILE A 2 10.47 -15.87 25.96
CA ILE A 2 9.08 -15.51 26.28
C ILE A 2 8.90 -15.45 27.80
N ARG A 3 8.01 -14.60 28.28
CA ARG A 3 7.67 -14.41 29.69
C ARG A 3 6.31 -15.04 29.97
N PHE A 4 6.20 -15.70 31.12
CA PHE A 4 4.98 -16.35 31.58
C PHE A 4 4.39 -15.53 32.73
N GLN A 5 3.10 -15.26 32.66
CA GLN A 5 2.36 -14.59 33.72
C GLN A 5 1.11 -15.40 34.04
N LEU A 6 1.00 -15.87 35.28
CA LEU A 6 -0.20 -16.51 35.79
C LEU A 6 -1.22 -15.42 36.17
N ALA A 7 -2.33 -15.37 35.44
CA ALA A 7 -3.49 -14.53 35.76
C ALA A 7 -4.69 -15.45 35.88
N GLN A 8 -4.91 -16.03 37.06
CA GLN A 8 -5.94 -17.05 37.29
C GLN A 8 -7.30 -16.60 36.71
N PRO A 9 -7.97 -17.42 35.86
CA PRO A 9 -7.67 -18.81 35.52
C PRO A 9 -6.74 -19.06 34.31
N GLU A 10 -6.17 -18.03 33.67
CA GLU A 10 -5.41 -18.13 32.43
C GLU A 10 -3.88 -17.94 32.59
N LEU A 11 -3.12 -18.61 31.72
CA LEU A 11 -1.68 -18.39 31.55
C LEU A 11 -1.46 -17.43 30.39
N LEU A 12 -0.96 -16.24 30.68
CA LEU A 12 -0.61 -15.24 29.66
C LEU A 12 0.87 -15.37 29.33
N LEU A 13 1.17 -15.39 28.03
CA LEU A 13 2.53 -15.41 27.51
C LEU A 13 2.81 -14.05 26.87
N TYR A 14 4.02 -13.53 27.09
CA TYR A 14 4.46 -12.24 26.56
C TYR A 14 5.86 -12.36 25.93
N TYR A 15 6.11 -11.60 24.87
CA TYR A 15 7.45 -11.34 24.35
C TYR A 15 8.23 -10.41 25.31
N PRO A 16 9.58 -10.30 25.17
CA PRO A 16 10.40 -9.47 26.04
C PRO A 16 10.09 -7.97 25.97
N ASP A 17 9.48 -7.53 24.88
CA ASP A 17 8.99 -6.18 24.63
C ASP A 17 7.62 -5.89 25.28
N GLY A 18 7.01 -6.89 25.94
CA GLY A 18 5.72 -6.77 26.61
C GLY A 18 4.51 -7.02 25.72
N GLN A 19 4.70 -7.39 24.45
CA GLN A 19 3.57 -7.78 23.58
C GLN A 19 3.05 -9.18 23.95
N PRO A 20 1.74 -9.43 23.89
CA PRO A 20 1.21 -10.77 24.13
C PRO A 20 1.74 -11.73 23.07
N PHE A 21 2.11 -12.93 23.50
CA PHE A 21 2.53 -13.99 22.61
C PHE A 21 1.31 -14.52 21.87
N THR A 22 1.33 -14.31 20.57
CA THR A 22 0.35 -14.85 19.61
C THR A 22 0.76 -16.25 19.18
N SER A 23 -0.23 -17.07 18.81
CA SER A 23 0.09 -18.38 18.24
C SER A 23 0.77 -18.22 16.87
N TYR A 24 1.57 -19.21 16.47
CA TYR A 24 2.19 -19.24 15.15
C TYR A 24 1.17 -19.07 14.02
N ASN A 25 -0.02 -19.66 14.16
CA ASN A 25 -1.08 -19.54 13.16
C ASN A 25 -1.64 -18.12 13.06
N GLU A 26 -1.81 -17.43 14.19
CA GLU A 26 -2.23 -16.02 14.20
C GLU A 26 -1.21 -15.11 13.54
N GLU A 27 0.08 -15.28 13.83
CA GLU A 27 1.15 -14.50 13.21
C GLU A 27 1.22 -14.75 11.71
N ARG A 28 1.10 -16.02 11.29
CA ARG A 28 1.06 -16.37 9.87
C ARG A 28 -0.13 -15.71 9.17
N GLN A 29 -1.33 -15.76 9.78
CA GLN A 29 -2.53 -15.16 9.21
C GLN A 29 -2.43 -13.63 9.13
N ARG A 30 -1.83 -12.97 10.14
CA ARG A 30 -1.55 -11.53 10.11
C ARG A 30 -0.58 -11.18 8.98
N ALA A 31 0.51 -11.92 8.84
CA ALA A 31 1.49 -11.72 7.77
C ALA A 31 0.87 -11.94 6.37
N GLU A 32 0.01 -12.95 6.21
CA GLU A 32 -0.71 -13.18 4.95
C GLU A 32 -1.69 -12.02 4.65
N THR A 33 -2.42 -11.54 5.66
CA THR A 33 -3.34 -10.40 5.51
C THR A 33 -2.59 -9.13 5.14
N GLU A 34 -1.46 -8.87 5.79
CA GLU A 34 -0.61 -7.71 5.50
C GLU A 34 -0.04 -7.77 4.09
N ARG A 35 0.43 -8.95 3.66
CA ARG A 35 0.90 -9.15 2.27
C ARG A 35 -0.20 -8.88 1.25
N GLN A 36 -1.42 -9.36 1.47
CA GLN A 36 -2.55 -9.10 0.57
C GLN A 36 -2.89 -7.61 0.49
N ARG A 37 -2.85 -6.89 1.63
CA ARG A 37 -3.06 -5.44 1.67
C ARG A 37 -1.98 -4.70 0.89
N ALA A 38 -0.71 -5.05 1.12
CA ALA A 38 0.42 -4.45 0.42
C ALA A 38 0.35 -4.70 -1.10
N GLU A 39 -0.06 -5.90 -1.52
CA GLU A 39 -0.25 -6.23 -2.94
C GLU A 39 -1.40 -5.42 -3.56
N THR A 40 -2.53 -5.31 -2.85
CA THR A 40 -3.67 -4.51 -3.29
C THR A 40 -3.29 -3.03 -3.44
N GLU A 41 -2.53 -2.49 -2.49
CA GLU A 41 -2.07 -1.10 -2.54
C GLU A 41 -1.10 -0.88 -3.70
N ARG A 42 -0.17 -1.81 -3.95
CA ARG A 42 0.72 -1.75 -5.12
C ARG A 42 -0.05 -1.75 -6.44
N GLN A 43 -1.06 -2.61 -6.58
CA GLN A 43 -1.89 -2.66 -7.79
C GLN A 43 -2.66 -1.34 -8.01
N ARG A 44 -3.17 -0.72 -6.93
CA ARG A 44 -3.83 0.59 -7.01
C ARG A 44 -2.86 1.69 -7.45
N ALA A 45 -1.68 1.74 -6.84
CA ALA A 45 -0.64 2.70 -7.20
C ALA A 45 -0.18 2.53 -8.66
N GLU A 46 -0.04 1.29 -9.14
CA GLU A 46 0.30 1.02 -10.53
C GLU A 46 -0.81 1.47 -11.49
N THR A 47 -2.07 1.19 -11.16
CA THR A 47 -3.23 1.63 -11.95
C THR A 47 -3.30 3.15 -12.04
N GLU A 48 -3.08 3.85 -10.93
CA GLU A 48 -3.07 5.31 -10.88
C GLU A 48 -1.92 5.88 -11.72
N ARG A 49 -0.73 5.29 -11.62
CA ARG A 49 0.43 5.69 -12.44
C ARG A 49 0.15 5.52 -13.93
N GLN A 50 -0.46 4.40 -14.34
CA GLN A 50 -0.83 4.17 -15.73
C GLN A 50 -1.86 5.19 -16.24
N ARG A 51 -2.83 5.57 -15.40
CA ARG A 51 -3.81 6.61 -15.74
C ARG A 51 -3.16 7.97 -15.91
N ALA A 52 -2.30 8.36 -14.97
CA ALA A 52 -1.57 9.62 -15.04
C ALA A 52 -0.67 9.68 -16.29
N GLU A 53 0.01 8.59 -16.62
CA GLU A 53 0.83 8.51 -17.84
C GLU A 53 -0.01 8.62 -19.11
N ALA A 54 -1.15 7.93 -19.17
CA ALA A 54 -2.07 8.02 -20.31
C ALA A 54 -2.66 9.44 -20.46
N GLU A 55 -2.97 10.12 -19.36
CA GLU A 55 -3.44 11.49 -19.37
C GLU A 55 -2.34 12.46 -19.84
N SER A 56 -1.12 12.32 -19.31
CA SER A 56 0.05 13.09 -19.73
C SER A 56 0.31 12.94 -21.23
N GLN A 57 0.25 11.72 -21.76
CA GLN A 57 0.41 11.49 -23.21
C GLN A 57 -0.70 12.14 -24.03
N ARG A 58 -1.95 12.15 -23.54
CA ARG A 58 -3.06 12.83 -24.22
C ARG A 58 -2.88 14.34 -24.21
N ALA A 59 -2.48 14.90 -23.07
CA ALA A 59 -2.19 16.33 -22.92
C ALA A 59 -1.05 16.75 -23.85
N GLU A 60 0.04 15.97 -23.91
CA GLU A 60 1.16 16.23 -24.81
C GLU A 60 0.73 16.22 -26.29
N ARG A 61 -0.06 15.22 -26.70
CA ARG A 61 -0.59 15.16 -28.08
C ARG A 61 -1.50 16.34 -28.40
N LEU A 62 -2.31 16.79 -27.44
CA LEU A 62 -3.17 17.95 -27.63
C LEU A 62 -2.34 19.24 -27.73
N ALA A 63 -1.37 19.41 -26.83
CA ALA A 63 -0.45 20.54 -26.85
C ALA A 63 0.33 20.61 -28.18
N ALA A 64 0.79 19.47 -28.70
CA ALA A 64 1.44 19.39 -30.01
C ALA A 64 0.50 19.88 -31.13
N LYS A 65 -0.75 19.40 -31.17
CA LYS A 65 -1.74 19.84 -32.16
C LYS A 65 -2.08 21.33 -32.06
N LEU A 66 -2.17 21.88 -30.87
CA LEU A 66 -2.39 23.31 -30.67
C LEU A 66 -1.23 24.13 -31.23
N ARG A 67 0.02 23.70 -30.96
CA ARG A 67 1.22 24.32 -31.52
C ARG A 67 1.25 24.26 -33.06
N GLU A 68 0.81 23.16 -33.66
CA GLU A 68 0.65 23.05 -35.12
C GLU A 68 -0.33 24.07 -35.70
N LEU A 69 -1.34 24.46 -34.91
CA LEU A 69 -2.31 25.51 -35.25
C LEU A 69 -1.82 26.93 -34.88
N ASN A 70 -0.56 27.10 -34.48
CA ASN A 70 0.01 28.33 -33.93
C ASN A 70 -0.72 28.87 -32.68
N ILE A 71 -1.35 27.98 -31.91
CA ILE A 71 -1.99 28.29 -30.63
C ILE A 71 -1.04 27.84 -29.52
N ASN A 72 -0.73 28.73 -28.58
CA ASN A 72 0.12 28.39 -27.45
C ASN A 72 -0.70 27.68 -26.35
N PRO A 73 -0.43 26.40 -26.04
CA PRO A 73 -1.19 25.66 -25.03
C PRO A 73 -0.95 26.12 -23.59
N GLU A 74 0.08 26.93 -23.32
CA GLU A 74 0.37 27.46 -21.97
C GLU A 74 -0.34 28.78 -21.66
N GLU A 75 -1.00 29.38 -22.65
CA GLU A 75 -1.72 30.66 -22.54
C GLU A 75 -3.25 30.50 -22.50
N ILE A 76 -3.73 29.26 -22.34
CA ILE A 76 -5.16 28.89 -22.23
C ILE A 76 -5.43 28.39 -20.81
#